data_AF-A0A2C5ZJ22-F1
#
_entry.id   AF-A0A2C5ZJ22-F1
#
_cell.length_a   1.000
_cell.length_b   1.000
_cell.length_c   1.000
_cell.angle_alpha   90.00
_cell.angle_beta   90.00
_cell.angle_gamma   90.00
#
_symmetry.space_group_name_H-M   'P 1'
#
loop_
_entity.id
_entity.type
_entity.pdbx_description
1 polymer ?
#
loop_
_entity_poly.entity_id
_entity_poly.type
_entity_poly.pdbx_seq_one_letter_code
_entity_poly.pdbx_strand_id
1 'polypeptide(L)'
;MAEHPSLFQQSLESFTEARERILTEAFHAALAGNDTSSDVKTTSKPINLTAHDPIRYVGDMFAWVHSSAVTELETADALFVAGDDSTEGMRLDRPVDPNRLLTHAGEEVSDAGWTLGDLVDRSIVGVSRMLRQRVEQVIHSNEELTVAYQLVALIRFYSVTLEKLVGKQSILRDGIEDLKSHALRQFRALVRDHITHNQMGLQPVPSDLGPPLFFHDALAQLETILKIYDASLSASNDRDHDVSFILSEAFDPCMAACKNLTKSLEHPEDVIFFVNCALTATKTLRKFDFANKHTDALQIEVTSEAERLVEYQTDVFRVSSGLDRLLDQRDKISENTLEQASQQLDQFLPSALMDAMETMGPLLDVQLSRKIIEAAADKFCDDFELLERNIDRLDRETSESHRTRLRSFFPRTIAEIRTLLT
;
A
#
# COMPACT_ATOMS: atom_id res chain seq x y z
N MET A 1 41.18 41.00 6.85
CA MET A 1 39.91 41.71 7.12
C MET A 1 39.34 41.40 8.52
N ALA A 2 40.14 40.86 9.44
CA ALA A 2 39.69 40.48 10.79
C ALA A 2 39.52 41.65 11.79
N GLU A 3 39.85 42.89 11.40
CA GLU A 3 39.85 44.04 12.33
C GLU A 3 38.50 44.79 12.41
N HIS A 4 37.53 44.52 11.50
CA HIS A 4 36.20 45.14 11.51
C HIS A 4 35.06 44.17 11.14
N PRO A 5 34.55 43.39 12.12
CA PRO A 5 33.49 42.38 11.90
C PRO A 5 32.21 42.94 11.25
N SER A 6 31.84 44.18 11.57
CA SER A 6 30.63 44.83 11.03
C SER A 6 30.72 45.14 9.53
N LEU A 7 31.89 45.52 9.02
CA LEU A 7 32.10 45.81 7.59
C LEU A 7 32.13 44.53 6.75
N PHE A 8 32.65 43.44 7.31
CA PHE A 8 32.62 42.12 6.67
C PHE A 8 31.18 41.63 6.56
N GLN A 9 30.39 41.72 7.63
CA GLN A 9 28.97 41.34 7.61
C GLN A 9 28.18 42.16 6.58
N GLN A 10 28.38 43.48 6.51
CA GLN A 10 27.73 44.33 5.51
C GLN A 10 28.12 43.95 4.06
N SER A 11 29.38 43.58 3.84
CA SER A 11 29.85 43.13 2.52
C SER A 11 29.26 41.77 2.14
N LEU A 12 29.14 40.86 3.11
CA LEU A 12 28.52 39.56 2.93
C LEU A 12 27.02 39.68 2.63
N GLU A 13 26.31 40.56 3.33
CA GLU A 13 24.90 40.87 3.07
C GLU A 13 24.70 41.41 1.64
N SER A 14 25.50 42.40 1.24
CA SER A 14 25.45 42.96 -0.12
C SER A 14 25.79 41.92 -1.19
N PHE A 15 26.74 41.02 -0.92
CA PHE A 15 27.05 39.89 -1.79
C PHE A 15 25.84 38.96 -1.94
N THR A 16 25.23 38.52 -0.83
CA THR A 16 24.05 37.63 -0.88
C THR A 16 22.88 38.25 -1.62
N GLU A 17 22.60 39.55 -1.42
CA GLU A 17 21.53 40.26 -2.11
C GLU A 17 21.77 40.33 -3.63
N ALA A 18 23.02 40.61 -4.03
CA ALA A 18 23.39 40.63 -5.44
C ALA A 18 23.26 39.24 -6.08
N ARG A 19 23.69 38.18 -5.39
CA ARG A 19 23.57 36.78 -5.86
C ARG A 19 22.13 36.35 -5.95
N GLU A 20 21.31 36.65 -4.94
CA GLU A 20 19.87 36.35 -4.94
C GLU A 20 19.18 36.94 -6.18
N ARG A 21 19.45 38.21 -6.47
CA ARG A 21 18.88 38.88 -7.65
C ARG A 21 19.30 38.19 -8.95
N ILE A 22 20.60 37.91 -9.11
CA ILE A 22 21.14 37.27 -10.33
C ILE A 22 20.54 35.87 -10.52
N LEU A 23 20.47 35.07 -9.47
CA LEU A 23 19.94 33.71 -9.53
C LEU A 23 18.43 33.70 -9.79
N THR A 24 17.69 34.65 -9.22
CA THR A 24 16.26 34.79 -9.46
C THR A 24 15.98 35.17 -10.92
N GLU A 25 16.75 36.13 -11.48
CA GLU A 25 16.67 36.50 -12.90
C GLU A 25 17.05 35.32 -13.81
N ALA A 26 18.11 34.58 -13.46
CA ALA A 26 18.55 33.40 -14.20
C ALA A 26 17.50 32.27 -14.17
N PHE A 27 16.85 32.04 -13.02
CA PHE A 27 15.77 31.06 -12.92
C PHE A 27 14.56 31.47 -13.75
N HIS A 28 14.18 32.75 -13.70
CA HIS A 28 13.11 33.27 -14.54
C HIS A 28 13.42 33.09 -16.02
N ALA A 29 14.66 33.38 -16.45
CA ALA A 29 15.10 33.16 -17.83
C ALA A 29 15.09 31.68 -18.22
N ALA A 30 15.46 30.76 -17.31
CA ALA A 30 15.39 29.33 -17.54
C ALA A 30 13.93 28.83 -17.68
N LEU A 31 12.99 29.40 -16.91
CA LEU A 31 11.57 29.08 -17.01
C LEU A 31 10.97 29.59 -18.33
N ALA A 32 11.11 30.88 -18.62
CA ALA A 32 10.44 31.55 -19.74
C ALA A 32 11.17 31.38 -21.09
N GLY A 33 12.47 31.13 -21.07
CA GLY A 33 13.33 31.24 -22.24
C GLY A 33 13.85 32.67 -22.42
N ASN A 34 15.06 32.79 -22.99
CA ASN A 34 15.54 34.09 -23.46
C ASN A 34 14.84 34.42 -24.78
N ASP A 35 13.99 35.45 -24.76
CA ASP A 35 13.35 36.02 -25.95
C ASP A 35 14.32 36.92 -26.76
N THR A 36 15.57 37.06 -26.31
CA THR A 36 16.59 37.86 -26.97
C THR A 36 17.24 37.07 -28.12
N SER A 37 16.66 37.27 -29.30
CA SER A 37 17.25 36.93 -30.59
C SER A 37 18.67 37.48 -30.77
N SER A 38 19.70 36.67 -30.55
CA SER A 38 20.97 36.67 -31.30
C SER A 38 21.99 35.71 -30.68
N ASP A 39 22.39 34.70 -31.46
CA ASP A 39 23.72 34.06 -31.45
C ASP A 39 24.44 33.85 -30.10
N VAL A 40 24.06 32.83 -29.33
CA VAL A 40 25.00 31.85 -28.73
C VAL A 40 24.26 30.52 -28.56
N LYS A 41 24.80 29.44 -29.13
CA LYS A 41 24.30 28.06 -29.02
C LYS A 41 24.51 27.47 -27.61
N THR A 42 23.83 28.01 -26.61
CA THR A 42 23.56 27.32 -25.34
C THR A 42 22.06 27.38 -25.08
N THR A 43 21.29 26.87 -26.05
CA THR A 43 19.84 26.79 -26.01
C THR A 43 19.43 25.55 -25.19
N SER A 44 19.37 25.66 -23.86
CA SER A 44 18.46 24.78 -23.13
C SER A 44 17.03 25.25 -23.45
N LYS A 45 16.16 24.30 -23.81
CA LYS A 45 14.74 24.63 -24.09
C LYS A 45 14.12 25.21 -22.80
N PRO A 46 13.26 26.25 -22.90
CA PRO A 46 12.59 26.81 -21.74
C PRO A 46 11.84 25.73 -20.96
N ILE A 47 11.97 25.75 -19.63
CA ILE A 47 11.33 24.74 -18.77
C ILE A 47 9.80 24.81 -18.91
N ASN A 48 9.21 26.00 -19.15
CA ASN A 48 7.77 26.13 -19.35
C ASN A 48 7.22 25.32 -20.54
N LEU A 49 8.06 24.89 -21.49
CA LEU A 49 7.62 24.04 -22.60
C LEU A 49 7.24 22.62 -22.14
N THR A 50 7.73 22.17 -20.99
CA THR A 50 7.40 20.86 -20.41
C THR A 50 6.21 20.90 -19.46
N ALA A 51 5.53 22.05 -19.30
CA ALA A 51 4.41 22.21 -18.37
C ALA A 51 3.20 21.27 -18.60
N HIS A 52 3.10 20.63 -19.77
CA HIS A 52 2.10 19.62 -20.07
C HIS A 52 2.40 18.25 -19.41
N ASP A 53 3.64 18.03 -18.97
CA ASP A 53 4.10 16.84 -18.26
C ASP A 53 4.51 17.27 -16.83
N PRO A 54 3.64 17.09 -15.83
CA PRO A 54 3.87 17.57 -14.47
C PRO A 54 5.16 17.05 -13.84
N ILE A 55 5.48 15.78 -14.06
CA ILE A 55 6.66 15.13 -13.46
C ILE A 55 7.93 15.69 -14.06
N ARG A 56 7.97 15.81 -15.39
CA ARG A 56 9.11 16.39 -16.08
C ARG A 56 9.29 17.86 -15.75
N TYR A 57 8.21 18.64 -15.74
CA TYR A 57 8.26 20.06 -15.44
C TYR A 57 8.79 20.34 -14.02
N VAL A 58 8.26 19.63 -13.02
CA VAL A 58 8.75 19.74 -11.63
C VAL A 58 10.18 19.21 -11.51
N GLY A 59 10.49 18.10 -12.19
CA GLY A 59 11.84 17.52 -12.21
C GLY A 59 12.90 18.45 -12.79
N ASP A 60 12.60 19.11 -13.91
CA ASP A 60 13.48 20.08 -14.57
C ASP A 60 13.71 21.32 -13.68
N MET A 61 12.66 21.81 -13.00
CA MET A 61 12.80 22.92 -12.04
C MET A 61 13.71 22.55 -10.87
N PHE A 62 13.51 21.40 -10.24
CA PHE A 62 14.37 20.95 -9.14
C PHE A 62 15.80 20.65 -9.59
N ALA A 63 15.98 20.07 -10.79
CA ALA A 63 17.31 19.82 -11.35
C ALA A 63 18.07 21.14 -11.56
N TRP A 64 17.40 22.18 -12.06
CA TRP A 64 17.98 23.51 -12.17
C TRP A 64 18.40 24.06 -10.80
N VAL A 65 17.50 23.99 -9.80
CA VAL A 65 17.80 24.48 -8.44
C VAL A 65 18.97 23.74 -7.82
N HIS A 66 19.02 22.41 -7.97
CA HIS A 66 20.13 21.60 -7.51
C HIS A 66 21.45 22.01 -8.19
N SER A 67 21.47 22.12 -9.52
CA SER A 67 22.66 22.53 -10.27
C SER A 67 23.15 23.93 -9.86
N SER A 68 22.22 24.87 -9.68
CA SER A 68 22.53 26.23 -9.22
C SER A 68 23.07 26.22 -7.80
N ALA A 69 22.47 25.47 -6.88
CA ALA A 69 22.94 25.35 -5.50
C ALA A 69 24.36 24.76 -5.43
N VAL A 70 24.67 23.74 -6.22
CA VAL A 70 26.04 23.20 -6.33
C VAL A 70 27.02 24.26 -6.84
N THR A 71 26.65 24.99 -7.90
CA THR A 71 27.50 26.03 -8.49
C THR A 71 27.73 27.19 -7.50
N GLU A 72 26.70 27.58 -6.74
CA GLU A 72 26.83 28.59 -5.68
C GLU A 72 27.73 28.11 -4.55
N LEU A 73 27.61 26.84 -4.15
CA LEU A 73 28.45 26.25 -3.11
C LEU A 73 29.93 26.23 -3.53
N GLU A 74 30.22 25.83 -4.76
CA GLU A 74 31.57 25.89 -5.35
C GLU A 74 32.12 27.32 -5.41
N THR A 75 31.28 28.28 -5.79
CA THR A 75 31.66 29.69 -5.87
C THR A 75 31.94 30.26 -4.48
N ALA A 76 31.13 29.91 -3.48
CA ALA A 76 31.31 30.32 -2.09
C ALA A 76 32.59 29.71 -1.49
N ASP A 77 32.83 28.42 -1.71
CA ASP A 77 34.05 27.73 -1.27
C ASP A 77 35.31 28.37 -1.86
N ALA A 78 35.30 28.65 -3.17
CA ALA A 78 36.42 29.29 -3.86
C ALA A 78 36.72 30.72 -3.34
N LEU A 79 35.70 31.48 -2.94
CA LEU A 79 35.85 32.86 -2.46
C LEU A 79 36.28 32.94 -1.00
N PHE A 80 35.76 32.05 -0.14
CA PHE A 80 35.89 32.19 1.31
C PHE A 80 36.81 31.15 1.97
N VAL A 81 37.00 29.98 1.37
CA VAL A 81 37.82 28.89 1.94
C VAL A 81 39.16 28.81 1.22
N ALA A 82 39.14 28.75 -0.12
CA ALA A 82 40.38 28.68 -0.90
C ALA A 82 41.23 29.98 -0.85
N GLY A 83 40.64 31.09 -0.41
CA GLY A 83 41.35 32.36 -0.22
C GLY A 83 42.17 32.45 1.08
N ASP A 84 41.84 31.65 2.10
CA ASP A 84 42.51 31.70 3.42
C ASP A 84 43.76 30.80 3.48
N ASP A 85 43.87 29.82 2.58
CA ASP A 85 45.07 29.00 2.32
C ASP A 85 46.17 29.77 1.55
N SER A 86 46.37 31.04 1.92
CA SER A 86 47.45 31.91 1.43
C SER A 86 48.83 31.47 1.95
N THR A 87 49.22 30.21 1.74
CA THR A 87 50.64 29.80 1.73
C THR A 87 51.03 28.85 0.58
N GLU A 88 50.11 28.34 -0.25
CA GLU A 88 50.50 27.66 -1.49
C GLU A 88 49.67 28.11 -2.70
N GLY A 89 50.31 28.97 -3.50
CA GLY A 89 49.92 29.51 -4.81
C GLY A 89 48.61 29.05 -5.46
N MET A 90 47.78 30.05 -5.79
CA MET A 90 46.69 30.06 -6.78
C MET A 90 46.82 28.96 -7.86
N ARG A 91 46.27 27.78 -7.57
CA ARG A 91 46.10 26.68 -8.54
C ARG A 91 44.61 26.52 -8.78
N LEU A 92 44.10 27.29 -9.74
CA LEU A 92 42.73 27.26 -10.26
C LEU A 92 42.30 25.91 -10.87
N ASP A 93 43.14 24.87 -10.82
CA ASP A 93 43.02 23.63 -11.59
C ASP A 93 42.88 22.37 -10.70
N ARG A 94 42.62 22.51 -9.39
CA ARG A 94 42.30 21.34 -8.56
C ARG A 94 40.83 20.98 -8.78
N PRO A 95 40.50 19.74 -9.23
CA PRO A 95 39.11 19.32 -9.30
C PRO A 95 38.53 19.37 -7.89
N VAL A 96 37.48 20.17 -7.72
CA VAL A 96 36.75 20.30 -6.46
C VAL A 96 36.16 18.93 -6.14
N ASP A 97 36.55 18.34 -5.01
CA ASP A 97 36.02 17.04 -4.58
C ASP A 97 34.59 17.24 -4.03
N PRO A 98 33.56 16.64 -4.66
CA PRO A 98 32.16 16.81 -4.24
C PRO A 98 31.92 16.41 -2.79
N ASN A 99 32.65 15.40 -2.29
CA ASN A 99 32.51 14.97 -0.90
C ASN A 99 33.09 16.00 0.07
N ARG A 100 34.06 16.81 -0.36
CA ARG A 100 34.65 17.88 0.45
C ARG A 100 33.65 19.02 0.63
N LEU A 101 32.97 19.44 -0.45
CA LEU A 101 31.91 20.46 -0.40
C LEU A 101 30.75 20.09 0.53
N LEU A 102 30.32 18.82 0.48
CA LEU A 102 29.24 18.31 1.33
C LEU A 102 29.64 18.23 2.81
N THR A 103 30.93 18.07 3.10
CA THR A 103 31.46 18.08 4.47
C THR A 103 31.53 19.52 5.02
N HIS A 104 32.00 20.47 4.20
CA HIS A 104 32.11 21.88 4.56
C HIS A 104 30.75 22.63 4.60
N ALA A 105 29.72 22.14 3.90
CA ALA A 105 28.37 22.70 3.95
C ALA A 105 27.70 22.59 5.33
N GLY A 106 28.14 21.67 6.20
CA GLY A 106 27.45 21.35 7.45
C GLY A 106 28.28 21.38 8.74
N GLU A 107 29.61 21.37 8.72
CA GLU A 107 30.42 21.16 9.94
C GLU A 107 31.44 22.26 10.28
N GLU A 108 31.88 23.10 9.34
CA GLU A 108 32.82 24.19 9.64
C GLU A 108 32.08 25.52 9.83
N VAL A 109 31.62 25.76 11.05
CA VAL A 109 31.20 27.10 11.46
C VAL A 109 32.44 27.98 11.43
N SER A 110 32.49 28.91 10.47
CA SER A 110 33.54 29.94 10.43
C SER A 110 33.60 30.67 11.78
N ASP A 111 34.75 31.25 12.16
CA ASP A 111 34.89 32.10 13.36
C ASP A 111 33.82 33.22 13.44
N ALA A 112 33.16 33.53 12.32
CA ALA A 112 32.07 34.49 12.17
C ALA A 112 30.64 33.91 12.31
N GLY A 113 30.46 32.63 12.65
CA GLY A 113 29.14 32.05 12.99
C GLY A 113 28.22 31.72 11.82
N TRP A 114 28.74 31.59 10.60
CA TRP A 114 27.99 31.23 9.39
C TRP A 114 28.66 30.05 8.67
N THR A 115 27.88 29.29 7.90
CA THR A 115 28.35 28.18 7.06
C THR A 115 28.20 28.47 5.57
N LEU A 116 28.94 27.77 4.71
CA LEU A 116 28.76 27.87 3.26
C LEU A 116 27.31 27.51 2.84
N GLY A 117 26.70 26.54 3.52
CA GLY A 117 25.30 26.17 3.32
C GLY A 117 24.33 27.33 3.57
N ASP A 118 24.54 28.10 4.64
CA ASP A 118 23.73 29.29 4.94
C ASP A 118 23.85 30.37 3.86
N LEU A 119 25.05 30.54 3.29
CA LEU A 119 25.30 31.51 2.23
C LEU A 119 24.56 31.12 0.94
N VAL A 120 24.60 29.81 0.61
CA VAL A 120 23.87 29.25 -0.52
C VAL A 120 22.37 29.38 -0.30
N ASP A 121 21.85 29.03 0.88
CA ASP A 121 20.42 29.16 1.22
C ASP A 121 19.92 30.58 0.97
N ARG A 122 20.64 31.57 1.50
CA ARG A 122 20.33 32.99 1.35
C ARG A 122 20.38 33.43 -0.11
N SER A 123 21.34 32.93 -0.87
CA SER A 123 21.49 33.27 -2.29
C SER A 123 20.36 32.67 -3.15
N ILE A 124 19.72 31.58 -2.73
CA ILE A 124 18.64 30.94 -3.49
C ILE A 124 17.23 31.23 -2.95
N VAL A 125 17.06 32.11 -1.96
CA VAL A 125 15.74 32.43 -1.36
C VAL A 125 14.72 32.87 -2.42
N GLY A 126 15.10 33.79 -3.30
CA GLY A 126 14.23 34.26 -4.38
C GLY A 126 13.80 33.14 -5.35
N VAL A 127 14.73 32.25 -5.69
CA VAL A 127 14.49 31.05 -6.50
C VAL A 127 13.56 30.07 -5.78
N SER A 128 13.81 29.80 -4.49
CA SER A 128 13.01 28.91 -3.64
C SER A 128 11.55 29.34 -3.59
N ARG A 129 11.28 30.65 -3.44
CA ARG A 129 9.93 31.20 -3.48
C ARG A 129 9.23 30.96 -4.82
N MET A 130 9.93 31.18 -5.94
CA MET A 130 9.38 30.94 -7.28
C MET A 130 9.12 29.46 -7.54
N LEU A 131 10.07 28.59 -7.16
CA LEU A 131 9.92 27.14 -7.24
C LEU A 131 8.67 26.70 -6.46
N ARG A 132 8.52 27.15 -5.21
CA ARG A 132 7.37 26.79 -4.37
C ARG A 132 6.05 27.15 -5.04
N GLN A 133 5.89 28.38 -5.49
CA GLN A 133 4.65 28.82 -6.15
C GLN A 133 4.31 27.98 -7.39
N ARG A 134 5.31 27.67 -8.22
CA ARG A 134 5.10 26.87 -9.44
C ARG A 134 4.77 25.41 -9.12
N VAL A 135 5.49 24.79 -8.19
CA VAL A 135 5.26 23.39 -7.81
C VAL A 135 3.92 23.25 -7.08
N GLU A 136 3.55 24.18 -6.20
CA GLU A 136 2.22 24.21 -5.56
C GLU A 136 1.10 24.28 -6.59
N GLN A 137 1.25 25.11 -7.61
CA GLN A 137 0.27 25.21 -8.69
C GLN A 137 0.13 23.88 -9.44
N VAL A 138 1.24 23.22 -9.78
CA VAL A 138 1.23 21.91 -10.46
C VAL A 138 0.55 20.86 -9.59
N ILE A 139 0.88 20.79 -8.30
CA ILE A 139 0.24 19.89 -7.33
C ILE A 139 -1.27 20.13 -7.33
N HIS A 140 -1.71 21.38 -7.19
CA HIS A 140 -3.12 21.71 -7.09
C HIS A 140 -3.91 21.39 -8.37
N SER A 141 -3.32 21.61 -9.54
CA SER A 141 -3.95 21.33 -10.84
C SER A 141 -3.98 19.86 -11.23
N ASN A 142 -3.25 19.01 -10.51
CA ASN A 142 -3.16 17.59 -10.85
C ASN A 142 -4.38 16.81 -10.36
N GLU A 143 -5.06 16.16 -11.30
CA GLU A 143 -6.22 15.29 -11.05
C GLU A 143 -5.86 13.79 -11.08
N GLU A 144 -4.66 13.44 -11.55
CA GLU A 144 -4.25 12.05 -11.73
C GLU A 144 -3.57 11.48 -10.48
N LEU A 145 -4.12 10.39 -9.93
CA LEU A 145 -3.66 9.79 -8.68
C LEU A 145 -2.19 9.33 -8.73
N THR A 146 -1.81 8.65 -9.82
CA THR A 146 -0.45 8.16 -10.03
C THR A 146 0.55 9.31 -10.11
N VAL A 147 0.23 10.36 -10.86
CA VAL A 147 1.07 11.55 -11.01
C VAL A 147 1.22 12.28 -9.67
N ALA A 148 0.15 12.40 -8.89
CA ALA A 148 0.20 13.01 -7.55
C ALA A 148 1.22 12.32 -6.65
N TYR A 149 1.26 10.99 -6.66
CA TYR A 149 2.21 10.24 -5.85
C TYR A 149 3.64 10.28 -6.42
N GLN A 150 3.80 10.28 -7.74
CA GLN A 150 5.11 10.50 -8.38
C GLN A 150 5.69 11.86 -7.99
N LEU A 151 4.87 12.91 -7.88
CA LEU A 151 5.30 14.22 -7.38
C LEU A 151 5.78 14.14 -5.92
N VAL A 152 5.08 13.40 -5.05
CA VAL A 152 5.53 13.16 -3.66
C VAL A 152 6.91 12.51 -3.63
N ALA A 153 7.11 11.44 -4.41
CA ALA A 153 8.39 10.73 -4.49
C ALA A 153 9.52 11.63 -5.01
N LEU A 154 9.24 12.43 -6.05
CA LEU A 154 10.19 13.37 -6.64
C LEU A 154 10.60 14.48 -5.66
N ILE A 155 9.62 15.10 -4.97
CA ILE A 155 9.87 16.13 -3.97
C ILE A 155 10.67 15.55 -2.79
N ARG A 156 10.34 14.33 -2.34
CA ARG A 156 11.09 13.63 -1.29
C ARG A 156 12.55 13.40 -1.69
N PHE A 157 12.79 12.94 -2.92
CA PHE A 157 14.15 12.75 -3.43
C PHE A 157 14.96 14.05 -3.41
N TYR A 158 14.37 15.15 -3.90
CA TYR A 158 15.04 16.45 -3.89
C TYR A 158 15.17 17.07 -2.49
N SER A 159 14.24 16.80 -1.58
CA SER A 159 14.37 17.17 -0.16
C SER A 159 15.65 16.60 0.44
N VAL A 160 15.89 15.29 0.25
CA VAL A 160 17.09 14.63 0.77
C VAL A 160 18.35 15.10 0.04
N THR A 161 18.25 15.37 -1.26
CA THR A 161 19.40 15.76 -2.08
C THR A 161 19.85 17.20 -1.76
N LEU A 162 18.92 18.14 -1.65
CA LEU A 162 19.20 19.55 -1.37
C LEU A 162 19.54 19.80 0.11
N GLU A 163 18.99 19.01 1.04
CA GLU A 163 19.38 19.08 2.46
C GLU A 163 20.88 18.86 2.66
N LYS A 164 21.51 18.01 1.84
CA LYS A 164 22.96 17.77 1.90
C LYS A 164 23.82 18.96 1.45
N LEU A 165 23.25 19.86 0.64
CA LEU A 165 23.97 21.01 0.09
C LEU A 165 23.81 22.27 0.96
N VAL A 166 22.63 22.46 1.53
CA VAL A 166 22.24 23.70 2.22
C VAL A 166 22.19 23.52 3.75
N GLY A 167 22.20 22.28 4.23
CA GLY A 167 22.12 21.95 5.64
C GLY A 167 20.69 21.83 6.16
N LYS A 168 20.58 21.39 7.42
CA LYS A 168 19.31 20.97 8.05
C LYS A 168 18.40 22.14 8.46
N GLN A 169 18.93 23.35 8.61
CA GLN A 169 18.18 24.53 9.07
C GLN A 169 18.17 25.58 7.97
N SER A 170 17.52 25.27 6.84
CA SER A 170 17.51 26.11 5.65
C SER A 170 16.08 26.40 5.16
N ILE A 171 15.87 27.62 4.66
CA ILE A 171 14.59 28.08 4.13
C ILE A 171 14.19 27.23 2.92
N LEU A 172 15.15 26.85 2.09
CA LEU A 172 14.89 25.95 0.97
C LEU A 172 14.35 24.60 1.45
N ARG A 173 14.99 23.98 2.45
CA ARG A 173 14.55 22.68 2.98
C ARG A 173 13.14 22.76 3.55
N ASP A 174 12.87 23.77 4.38
CA ASP A 174 11.54 23.97 4.98
C ASP A 174 10.47 24.15 3.88
N GLY A 175 10.79 24.93 2.84
CA GLY A 175 9.91 25.09 1.69
C GLY A 175 9.63 23.79 0.92
N ILE A 176 10.62 22.90 0.79
CA ILE A 176 10.46 21.60 0.13
C ILE A 176 9.65 20.62 1.00
N GLU A 177 9.82 20.67 2.32
CA GLU A 177 9.04 19.87 3.27
C GLU A 177 7.55 20.29 3.26
N ASP A 178 7.29 21.59 3.17
CA ASP A 178 5.95 22.14 2.96
C ASP A 178 5.35 21.65 1.64
N LEU A 179 6.12 21.68 0.53
CA LEU A 179 5.70 21.15 -0.77
C LEU A 179 5.37 19.66 -0.70
N LYS A 180 6.18 18.86 0.02
CA LYS A 180 5.92 17.43 0.22
C LYS A 180 4.61 17.21 0.95
N SER A 181 4.37 18.00 2.01
CA SER A 181 3.11 17.99 2.76
C SER A 181 1.91 18.38 1.89
N HIS A 182 2.08 19.36 1.00
CA HIS A 182 1.05 19.77 0.03
C HIS A 182 0.75 18.65 -0.98
N ALA A 183 1.77 18.03 -1.56
CA ALA A 183 1.62 16.92 -2.49
C ALA A 183 0.93 15.71 -1.84
N LEU A 184 1.29 15.37 -0.60
CA LEU A 184 0.62 14.33 0.17
C LEU A 184 -0.85 14.67 0.41
N ARG A 185 -1.18 15.92 0.78
CA ARG A 185 -2.58 16.34 0.98
C ARG A 185 -3.41 16.24 -0.31
N GLN A 186 -2.84 16.62 -1.45
CA GLN A 186 -3.51 16.49 -2.74
C GLN A 186 -3.73 15.02 -3.10
N PHE A 187 -2.69 14.18 -2.98
CA PHE A 187 -2.81 12.74 -3.20
C PHE A 187 -3.95 12.14 -2.36
N ARG A 188 -4.02 12.50 -1.08
CA ARG A 188 -5.10 12.08 -0.17
C ARG A 188 -6.49 12.52 -0.64
N ALA A 189 -6.62 13.75 -1.14
CA ALA A 189 -7.88 14.22 -1.70
C ALA A 189 -8.30 13.38 -2.90
N LEU A 190 -7.38 13.13 -3.83
CA LEU A 190 -7.65 12.30 -5.01
C LEU A 190 -8.00 10.84 -4.66
N VAL A 191 -7.34 10.25 -3.66
CA VAL A 191 -7.68 8.90 -3.15
C VAL A 191 -9.13 8.88 -2.66
N ARG A 192 -9.52 9.84 -1.82
CA ARG A 192 -10.89 9.93 -1.30
C ARG A 192 -11.91 10.18 -2.41
N ASP A 193 -11.59 11.05 -3.36
CA ASP A 193 -12.47 11.32 -4.50
C ASP A 193 -12.65 10.07 -5.37
N HIS A 194 -11.58 9.31 -5.61
CA HIS A 194 -11.65 8.03 -6.31
C HIS A 194 -12.54 7.01 -5.59
N ILE A 195 -12.37 6.86 -4.27
CA ILE A 195 -13.21 5.97 -3.45
C ILE A 195 -14.68 6.40 -3.50
N THR A 196 -14.96 7.69 -3.30
CA THR A 196 -16.34 8.19 -3.31
C THR A 196 -16.99 8.03 -4.68
N HIS A 197 -16.26 8.27 -5.77
CA HIS A 197 -16.75 8.06 -7.13
C HIS A 197 -17.10 6.59 -7.38
N ASN A 198 -16.23 5.67 -6.97
CA ASN A 198 -16.48 4.22 -7.09
C ASN A 198 -17.62 3.74 -6.18
N GLN A 199 -17.77 4.32 -4.98
CA GLN A 199 -18.88 4.02 -4.07
C GLN A 199 -20.23 4.61 -4.53
N MET A 200 -20.23 5.69 -5.32
CA MET A 200 -21.46 6.22 -5.93
C MET A 200 -21.92 5.36 -7.11
N GLY A 201 -21.02 4.61 -7.73
CA GLY A 201 -21.27 3.68 -8.83
C GLY A 201 -21.32 2.22 -8.41
N LEU A 202 -21.74 1.89 -7.17
CA LEU A 202 -21.77 0.51 -6.66
C LEU A 202 -22.49 -0.42 -7.65
N GLN A 203 -21.69 -1.23 -8.32
CA GLN A 203 -22.19 -2.30 -9.18
C GLN A 203 -22.78 -3.39 -8.29
N PRO A 204 -23.84 -4.07 -8.75
CA PRO A 204 -24.33 -5.26 -8.06
C PRO A 204 -23.22 -6.30 -7.97
N VAL A 205 -23.28 -7.15 -6.94
CA VAL A 205 -22.35 -8.26 -6.78
C VAL A 205 -22.38 -9.11 -8.07
N PRO A 206 -21.21 -9.42 -8.66
CA PRO A 206 -21.12 -10.31 -9.81
C PRO A 206 -21.75 -11.68 -9.53
N SER A 207 -22.37 -12.30 -10.54
CA SER A 207 -23.02 -13.62 -10.40
C SER A 207 -22.04 -14.76 -10.12
N ASP A 208 -20.76 -14.57 -10.42
CA ASP A 208 -19.69 -15.52 -10.12
C ASP A 208 -19.10 -15.32 -8.71
N LEU A 209 -19.65 -14.39 -7.92
CA LEU A 209 -19.15 -13.99 -6.58
C LEU A 209 -17.66 -13.58 -6.59
N GLY A 210 -17.16 -13.16 -7.76
CA GLY A 210 -15.82 -12.63 -7.91
C GLY A 210 -15.70 -11.19 -7.42
N PRO A 211 -14.46 -10.67 -7.25
CA PRO A 211 -14.26 -9.28 -6.90
C PRO A 211 -14.85 -8.35 -7.99
N PRO A 212 -15.50 -7.23 -7.61
CA PRO A 212 -16.08 -6.31 -8.58
C PRO A 212 -15.02 -5.60 -9.43
N LEU A 213 -15.41 -5.08 -10.60
CA LEU A 213 -14.48 -4.35 -11.50
C LEU A 213 -13.83 -3.14 -10.81
N PHE A 214 -14.61 -2.35 -10.07
CA PHE A 214 -14.06 -1.19 -9.34
C PHE A 214 -12.95 -1.59 -8.36
N PHE A 215 -13.06 -2.79 -7.77
CA PHE A 215 -12.09 -3.29 -6.81
C PHE A 215 -10.81 -3.75 -7.51
N HIS A 216 -10.94 -4.40 -8.67
CA HIS A 216 -9.79 -4.71 -9.52
C HIS A 216 -9.04 -3.45 -9.98
N ASP A 217 -9.77 -2.43 -10.43
CA ASP A 217 -9.19 -1.15 -10.86
C ASP A 217 -8.49 -0.44 -9.70
N ALA A 218 -9.13 -0.39 -8.52
CA ALA A 218 -8.53 0.19 -7.32
C ALA A 218 -7.25 -0.55 -6.89
N LEU A 219 -7.25 -1.89 -6.90
CA LEU A 219 -6.07 -2.70 -6.60
C LEU A 219 -4.95 -2.49 -7.62
N ALA A 220 -5.26 -2.36 -8.91
CA ALA A 220 -4.27 -2.10 -9.95
C ALA A 220 -3.61 -0.71 -9.81
N GLN A 221 -4.41 0.30 -9.46
CA GLN A 221 -3.90 1.64 -9.15
C GLN A 221 -3.04 1.63 -7.89
N LEU A 222 -3.50 0.96 -6.82
CA LEU A 222 -2.73 0.79 -5.60
C LEU A 222 -1.40 0.06 -5.85
N GLU A 223 -1.41 -1.02 -6.64
CA GLU A 223 -0.18 -1.73 -7.02
C GLU A 223 0.81 -0.81 -7.74
N THR A 224 0.33 0.08 -8.61
CA THR A 224 1.17 1.06 -9.30
C THR A 224 1.80 2.05 -8.32
N ILE A 225 1.02 2.56 -7.36
CA ILE A 225 1.49 3.48 -6.31
C ILE A 225 2.52 2.79 -5.41
N LEU A 226 2.25 1.55 -4.99
CA LEU A 226 3.16 0.78 -4.15
C LEU A 226 4.48 0.46 -4.87
N LYS A 227 4.47 0.23 -6.19
CA LYS A 227 5.71 0.10 -7.00
C LYS A 227 6.51 1.40 -7.04
N ILE A 228 5.84 2.54 -7.19
CA ILE A 228 6.52 3.85 -7.16
C ILE A 228 7.13 4.08 -5.78
N TYR A 229 6.38 3.76 -4.72
CA TYR A 229 6.89 3.82 -3.35
C TYR A 229 8.13 2.92 -3.18
N ASP A 230 8.03 1.66 -3.59
CA ASP A 230 9.12 0.66 -3.52
C ASP A 230 10.38 1.12 -4.26
N ALA A 231 10.22 1.68 -5.47
CA ALA A 231 11.33 2.24 -6.24
C ALA A 231 11.92 3.52 -5.62
N SER A 232 11.10 4.31 -4.92
CA SER A 232 11.51 5.55 -4.26
C SER A 232 12.18 5.34 -2.89
N LEU A 233 12.27 4.09 -2.40
CA LEU A 233 12.89 3.75 -1.13
C LEU A 233 14.39 4.11 -1.12
N SER A 234 14.68 5.31 -0.62
CA SER A 234 15.96 5.65 -0.03
C SER A 234 15.92 5.34 1.47
N ALA A 235 17.07 5.05 2.07
CA ALA A 235 17.22 4.47 3.42
C ALA A 235 16.71 5.31 4.63
N SER A 236 15.70 6.16 4.47
CA SER A 236 15.05 6.91 5.56
C SER A 236 14.30 6.01 6.54
N ASN A 237 14.24 6.41 7.82
CA ASN A 237 13.57 5.70 8.92
C ASN A 237 12.04 5.87 8.96
N ASP A 238 11.45 6.71 8.12
CA ASP A 238 10.00 7.05 8.14
C ASP A 238 9.14 6.11 7.26
N ARG A 239 9.59 4.86 7.11
CA ARG A 239 9.05 3.89 6.13
C ARG A 239 7.65 3.39 6.50
N ASP A 240 7.44 3.15 7.78
CA ASP A 240 6.23 2.50 8.26
C ASP A 240 5.04 3.47 8.28
N HIS A 241 5.28 4.76 8.53
CA HIS A 241 4.21 5.75 8.64
C HIS A 241 3.59 6.09 7.28
N ASP A 242 4.41 6.32 6.25
CA ASP A 242 3.92 6.65 4.90
C ASP A 242 3.15 5.49 4.26
N VAL A 243 3.64 4.25 4.41
CA VAL A 243 2.97 3.04 3.88
C VAL A 243 1.67 2.77 4.60
N SER A 244 1.72 2.78 5.94
CA SER A 244 0.52 2.55 6.75
C SER A 244 -0.56 3.56 6.38
N PHE A 245 -0.16 4.81 6.12
CA PHE A 245 -1.06 5.85 5.67
C PHE A 245 -1.69 5.55 4.29
N ILE A 246 -0.88 5.19 3.29
CA ILE A 246 -1.36 4.87 1.93
C ILE A 246 -2.35 3.71 1.97
N LEU A 247 -2.03 2.66 2.73
CA LEU A 247 -2.91 1.51 2.88
C LEU A 247 -4.19 1.88 3.65
N SER A 248 -4.09 2.63 4.76
CA SER A 248 -5.28 3.01 5.52
C SER A 248 -6.25 3.90 4.74
N GLU A 249 -5.77 4.69 3.78
CA GLU A 249 -6.62 5.65 3.07
C GLU A 249 -7.05 5.19 1.69
N ALA A 250 -6.25 4.35 1.02
CA ALA A 250 -6.62 3.82 -0.30
C ALA A 250 -7.18 2.39 -0.22
N PHE A 251 -6.59 1.52 0.59
CA PHE A 251 -6.94 0.10 0.63
C PHE A 251 -8.13 -0.19 1.55
N ASP A 252 -8.09 0.29 2.80
CA ASP A 252 -9.12 -0.03 3.80
C ASP A 252 -10.54 0.40 3.37
N PRO A 253 -10.76 1.58 2.76
CA PRO A 253 -12.08 1.97 2.29
C PRO A 253 -12.59 1.11 1.12
N CYS A 254 -11.69 0.61 0.27
CA CYS A 254 -12.05 -0.31 -0.81
C CYS A 254 -12.48 -1.67 -0.24
N MET A 255 -11.74 -2.19 0.74
CA MET A 255 -12.14 -3.41 1.46
C MET A 255 -13.44 -3.23 2.23
N ALA A 256 -13.65 -2.08 2.87
CA ALA A 256 -14.88 -1.75 3.56
C ALA A 256 -16.08 -1.67 2.60
N ALA A 257 -15.88 -1.17 1.38
CA ALA A 257 -16.91 -1.19 0.34
C ALA A 257 -17.29 -2.62 -0.04
N CYS A 258 -16.32 -3.52 -0.25
CA CYS A 258 -16.59 -4.94 -0.49
C CYS A 258 -17.31 -5.59 0.70
N LYS A 259 -16.87 -5.33 1.95
CA LYS A 259 -17.57 -5.80 3.17
C LYS A 259 -18.99 -5.24 3.32
N ASN A 260 -19.30 -4.10 2.71
CA ASN A 260 -20.67 -3.58 2.73
C ASN A 260 -21.57 -4.27 1.70
N LEU A 261 -21.01 -4.70 0.56
CA LEU A 261 -21.75 -5.47 -0.46
C LEU A 261 -22.20 -6.84 0.06
N THR A 262 -21.43 -7.47 0.95
CA THR A 262 -21.80 -8.77 1.55
C THR A 262 -23.12 -8.72 2.32
N LYS A 263 -23.51 -7.56 2.85
CA LYS A 263 -24.78 -7.38 3.60
C LYS A 263 -26.02 -7.61 2.75
N SER A 264 -25.89 -7.58 1.42
CA SER A 264 -26.98 -7.84 0.48
C SER A 264 -27.08 -9.30 0.04
N LEU A 265 -26.13 -10.15 0.44
CA LEU A 265 -26.04 -11.56 0.06
C LEU A 265 -26.52 -12.47 1.20
N GLU A 266 -27.04 -13.64 0.82
CA GLU A 266 -27.36 -14.70 1.77
C GLU A 266 -26.16 -15.62 2.00
N HIS A 267 -26.16 -16.33 3.12
CA HIS A 267 -25.11 -17.30 3.43
C HIS A 267 -25.28 -18.57 2.58
N PRO A 268 -24.25 -19.09 1.89
CA PRO A 268 -22.80 -18.84 2.05
C PRO A 268 -22.18 -17.82 1.08
N GLU A 269 -22.97 -17.22 0.20
CA GLU A 269 -22.49 -16.33 -0.86
C GLU A 269 -21.80 -15.08 -0.30
N ASP A 270 -22.29 -14.55 0.83
CA ASP A 270 -21.70 -13.44 1.57
C ASP A 270 -20.23 -13.69 1.92
N VAL A 271 -19.95 -14.88 2.46
CA VAL A 271 -18.62 -15.28 2.88
C VAL A 271 -17.73 -15.61 1.68
N ILE A 272 -18.25 -16.31 0.68
CA ILE A 272 -17.50 -16.67 -0.53
C ILE A 272 -17.03 -15.40 -1.26
N PHE A 273 -17.94 -14.43 -1.47
CA PHE A 273 -17.61 -13.16 -2.10
C PHE A 273 -16.52 -12.39 -1.32
N PHE A 274 -16.65 -12.33 0.00
CA PHE A 274 -15.65 -11.67 0.84
C PHE A 274 -14.28 -12.34 0.75
N VAL A 275 -14.22 -13.68 0.86
CA VAL A 275 -12.97 -14.44 0.77
C VAL A 275 -12.32 -14.25 -0.61
N ASN A 276 -13.09 -14.26 -1.70
CA ASN A 276 -12.59 -13.97 -3.04
C ASN A 276 -11.95 -12.58 -3.15
N CYS A 277 -12.58 -11.55 -2.58
CA CYS A 277 -12.03 -10.20 -2.52
C CYS A 277 -10.74 -10.15 -1.69
N ALA A 278 -10.75 -10.74 -0.49
CA ALA A 278 -9.62 -10.74 0.44
C ALA A 278 -8.39 -11.49 -0.11
N LEU A 279 -8.61 -12.62 -0.80
CA LEU A 279 -7.53 -13.38 -1.45
C LEU A 279 -6.93 -12.61 -2.63
N THR A 280 -7.75 -11.92 -3.41
CA THR A 280 -7.30 -11.07 -4.52
C THR A 280 -6.46 -9.89 -4.01
N ALA A 281 -6.92 -9.24 -2.93
CA ALA A 281 -6.14 -8.21 -2.23
C ALA A 281 -4.82 -8.75 -1.70
N THR A 282 -4.85 -9.88 -1.00
CA THR A 282 -3.66 -10.54 -0.44
C THR A 282 -2.63 -10.85 -1.53
N LYS A 283 -3.07 -11.38 -2.67
CA LYS A 283 -2.20 -11.67 -3.83
C LYS A 283 -1.52 -10.41 -4.38
N THR A 284 -2.22 -9.28 -4.34
CA THR A 284 -1.70 -7.99 -4.82
C THR A 284 -0.67 -7.41 -3.84
N LEU A 285 -1.00 -7.40 -2.55
CA LEU A 285 -0.16 -6.82 -1.50
C LEU A 285 1.06 -7.66 -1.15
N ARG A 286 0.98 -9.00 -1.24
CA ARG A 286 2.10 -9.92 -0.94
C ARG A 286 3.32 -9.73 -1.83
N LYS A 287 3.21 -8.96 -2.92
CA LYS A 287 4.33 -8.55 -3.77
C LYS A 287 5.30 -7.58 -3.07
N PHE A 288 4.91 -7.00 -1.93
CA PHE A 288 5.65 -5.95 -1.25
C PHE A 288 5.91 -6.30 0.22
N ASP A 289 7.18 -6.36 0.63
CA ASP A 289 7.56 -6.77 1.99
C ASP A 289 6.98 -5.87 3.09
N PHE A 290 6.84 -4.58 2.81
CA PHE A 290 6.28 -3.61 3.76
C PHE A 290 4.76 -3.77 3.96
N ALA A 291 4.07 -4.50 3.11
CA ALA A 291 2.63 -4.75 3.22
C ALA A 291 2.29 -6.01 4.03
N ASN A 292 3.29 -6.76 4.52
CA ASN A 292 3.11 -8.03 5.22
C ASN A 292 2.13 -7.94 6.41
N LYS A 293 2.17 -6.85 7.19
CA LYS A 293 1.23 -6.62 8.31
C LYS A 293 -0.24 -6.67 7.86
N HIS A 294 -0.55 -6.09 6.69
CA HIS A 294 -1.91 -6.07 6.16
C HIS A 294 -2.29 -7.41 5.53
N THR A 295 -1.34 -8.08 4.86
CA THR A 295 -1.61 -9.43 4.31
C THR A 295 -1.84 -10.46 5.41
N ASP A 296 -1.12 -10.35 6.53
CA ASP A 296 -1.30 -11.25 7.68
C ASP A 296 -2.66 -11.03 8.33
N ALA A 297 -3.09 -9.77 8.48
CA ALA A 297 -4.43 -9.44 8.98
C ALA A 297 -5.53 -10.00 8.06
N LEU A 298 -5.41 -9.82 6.74
CA LEU A 298 -6.35 -10.40 5.77
C LEU A 298 -6.37 -11.93 5.81
N GLN A 299 -5.21 -12.57 6.00
CA GLN A 299 -5.13 -14.03 6.09
C GLN A 299 -5.83 -14.56 7.35
N ILE A 300 -5.75 -13.84 8.46
CA ILE A 300 -6.50 -14.16 9.69
C ILE A 300 -8.01 -14.05 9.43
N GLU A 301 -8.47 -12.98 8.79
CA GLU A 301 -9.88 -12.82 8.43
C GLU A 301 -10.35 -13.94 7.48
N VAL A 302 -9.58 -14.25 6.43
CA VAL A 302 -9.88 -15.36 5.50
C VAL A 302 -9.99 -16.70 6.23
N THR A 303 -9.13 -16.95 7.21
CA THR A 303 -9.15 -18.20 7.99
C THR A 303 -10.42 -18.28 8.85
N SER A 304 -10.78 -17.20 9.53
CA SER A 304 -12.02 -17.12 10.33
C SER A 304 -13.28 -17.29 9.48
N GLU A 305 -13.29 -16.72 8.28
CA GLU A 305 -14.42 -16.84 7.34
C GLU A 305 -14.48 -18.24 6.71
N ALA A 306 -13.33 -18.87 6.44
CA ALA A 306 -13.27 -20.27 6.00
C ALA A 306 -13.84 -21.23 7.07
N GLU A 307 -13.63 -20.96 8.37
CA GLU A 307 -14.23 -21.75 9.45
C GLU A 307 -15.76 -21.70 9.42
N ARG A 308 -16.36 -20.53 9.11
CA ARG A 308 -17.81 -20.38 8.93
C ARG A 308 -18.33 -21.21 7.75
N LEU A 309 -17.57 -21.26 6.65
CA LEU A 309 -17.92 -22.12 5.50
C LEU A 309 -17.82 -23.61 5.83
N VAL A 310 -16.85 -24.00 6.66
CA VAL A 310 -16.75 -25.39 7.17
C VAL A 310 -17.97 -25.74 8.00
N GLU A 311 -18.41 -24.86 8.90
CA GLU A 311 -19.62 -25.06 9.72
C GLU A 311 -20.87 -25.19 8.84
N TYR A 312 -21.07 -24.28 7.90
CA TYR A 312 -22.17 -24.33 6.94
C TYR A 312 -22.19 -25.63 6.14
N GLN A 313 -21.04 -26.03 5.57
CA GLN A 313 -20.96 -27.25 4.78
C GLN A 313 -21.20 -28.51 5.64
N THR A 314 -20.76 -28.49 6.91
CA THR A 314 -21.03 -29.56 7.87
C THR A 314 -22.54 -29.67 8.13
N ASP A 315 -23.22 -28.54 8.30
CA ASP A 315 -24.67 -28.52 8.51
C ASP A 315 -25.43 -28.97 7.25
N VAL A 316 -24.99 -28.60 6.06
CA VAL A 316 -25.52 -29.13 4.79
C VAL A 316 -25.36 -30.66 4.73
N PHE A 317 -24.22 -31.21 5.15
CA PHE A 317 -24.04 -32.65 5.24
C PHE A 317 -24.99 -33.29 6.27
N ARG A 318 -25.16 -32.70 7.45
CA ARG A 318 -26.08 -33.20 8.49
C ARG A 318 -27.53 -33.23 8.04
N VAL A 319 -28.00 -32.16 7.40
CA VAL A 319 -29.38 -32.03 6.92
C VAL A 319 -29.62 -32.95 5.73
N SER A 320 -28.72 -32.95 4.75
CA SER A 320 -28.87 -33.75 3.52
C SER A 320 -28.79 -35.26 3.78
N SER A 321 -27.98 -35.69 4.76
CA SER A 321 -27.89 -37.09 5.19
C SER A 321 -29.02 -37.54 6.13
N GLY A 322 -29.81 -36.61 6.67
CA GLY A 322 -30.85 -36.90 7.66
C GLY A 322 -30.35 -37.13 9.09
N LEU A 323 -29.04 -36.95 9.32
CA LEU A 323 -28.39 -37.12 10.62
C LEU A 323 -28.74 -36.01 11.62
N ASP A 324 -29.10 -34.82 11.13
CA ASP A 324 -29.44 -33.64 11.94
C ASP A 324 -30.45 -33.96 13.07
N ARG A 325 -31.57 -34.60 12.71
CA ARG A 325 -32.62 -35.00 13.67
C ARG A 325 -32.14 -36.00 14.73
N LEU A 326 -31.21 -36.89 14.35
CA LEU A 326 -30.66 -37.91 15.24
C LEU A 326 -29.61 -37.33 16.20
N LEU A 327 -28.86 -36.33 15.74
CA LEU A 327 -27.88 -35.61 16.54
C LEU A 327 -28.53 -34.66 17.55
N ASP A 328 -29.73 -34.14 17.25
CA ASP A 328 -30.52 -33.33 18.17
C ASP A 328 -31.29 -34.18 19.21
N GLN A 329 -31.88 -35.30 18.79
CA GLN A 329 -32.74 -36.14 19.65
C GLN A 329 -32.04 -37.42 20.11
N ARG A 330 -30.82 -37.29 20.65
CA ARG A 330 -29.92 -38.42 21.01
C ARG A 330 -30.53 -39.43 21.98
N ASP A 331 -31.47 -39.02 22.82
CA ASP A 331 -32.07 -39.88 23.85
C ASP A 331 -33.42 -40.51 23.43
N LYS A 332 -33.97 -40.15 22.26
CA LYS A 332 -35.28 -40.61 21.77
C LYS A 332 -35.20 -41.19 20.36
N ILE A 333 -34.18 -42.00 20.11
CA ILE A 333 -34.00 -42.65 18.82
C ILE A 333 -35.04 -43.78 18.68
N SER A 334 -35.90 -43.67 17.67
CA SER A 334 -36.89 -44.71 17.32
C SER A 334 -36.41 -45.55 16.14
N GLU A 335 -36.92 -46.79 16.02
CA GLU A 335 -36.60 -47.70 14.91
C GLU A 335 -36.92 -47.07 13.55
N ASN A 336 -38.10 -46.47 13.40
CA ASN A 336 -38.54 -45.81 12.16
C ASN A 336 -37.68 -44.59 11.80
N THR A 337 -37.21 -43.82 12.79
CA THR A 337 -36.30 -42.68 12.54
C THR A 337 -34.92 -43.14 12.08
N LEU A 338 -34.43 -44.30 12.54
CA LEU A 338 -33.17 -44.87 12.09
C LEU A 338 -33.26 -45.43 10.68
N GLU A 339 -34.33 -46.16 10.35
CA GLU A 339 -34.52 -46.69 8.99
C GLU A 339 -34.60 -45.56 7.96
N GLN A 340 -35.34 -44.48 8.25
CA GLN A 340 -35.45 -43.32 7.37
C GLN A 340 -34.10 -42.61 7.20
N ALA A 341 -33.37 -42.38 8.29
CA ALA A 341 -32.05 -41.76 8.22
C ALA A 341 -31.04 -42.65 7.48
N SER A 342 -31.10 -43.98 7.63
CA SER A 342 -30.22 -44.90 6.88
C SER A 342 -30.46 -44.79 5.38
N GLN A 343 -31.73 -44.78 4.95
CA GLN A 343 -32.09 -44.65 3.54
C GLN A 343 -31.67 -43.29 2.96
N GLN A 344 -31.86 -42.21 3.73
CA GLN A 344 -31.46 -40.87 3.31
C GLN A 344 -29.93 -40.74 3.22
N LEU A 345 -29.20 -41.29 4.19
CA LEU A 345 -27.74 -41.35 4.17
C LEU A 345 -27.22 -42.10 2.94
N ASP A 346 -27.79 -43.26 2.61
CA ASP A 346 -27.40 -44.03 1.42
C ASP A 346 -27.68 -43.30 0.09
N GLN A 347 -28.71 -42.44 0.04
CA GLN A 347 -29.00 -41.60 -1.13
C GLN A 347 -28.05 -40.41 -1.24
N PHE A 348 -27.59 -39.88 -0.10
CA PHE A 348 -26.70 -38.73 -0.01
C PHE A 348 -25.24 -39.07 -0.37
N LEU A 349 -24.69 -40.16 0.18
CA LEU A 349 -23.26 -40.47 0.06
C LEU A 349 -22.70 -40.48 -1.38
N PRO A 350 -23.42 -40.98 -2.42
CA PRO A 350 -22.88 -41.00 -3.78
C PRO A 350 -22.66 -39.62 -4.42
N SER A 351 -23.43 -38.60 -4.04
CA SER A 351 -23.35 -37.24 -4.60
C SER A 351 -22.76 -36.21 -3.63
N ALA A 352 -22.63 -36.54 -2.35
CA ALA A 352 -22.21 -35.65 -1.27
C ALA A 352 -21.03 -34.72 -1.60
N LEU A 353 -19.92 -35.28 -2.11
CA LEU A 353 -18.73 -34.49 -2.46
C LEU A 353 -18.94 -33.63 -3.71
N MET A 354 -19.68 -34.12 -4.70
CA MET A 354 -19.97 -33.36 -5.92
C MET A 354 -20.89 -32.17 -5.63
N ASP A 355 -21.92 -32.39 -4.82
CA ASP A 355 -22.86 -31.35 -4.40
C ASP A 355 -22.16 -30.28 -3.54
N ALA A 356 -21.22 -30.70 -2.67
CA ALA A 356 -20.37 -29.78 -1.90
C ALA A 356 -19.43 -28.96 -2.80
N MET A 357 -18.84 -29.60 -3.81
CA MET A 357 -17.99 -28.90 -4.79
C MET A 357 -18.79 -27.91 -5.64
N GLU A 358 -20.05 -28.21 -5.99
CA GLU A 358 -20.93 -27.29 -6.69
C GLU A 358 -21.29 -26.09 -5.81
N THR A 359 -21.64 -26.33 -4.54
CA THR A 359 -21.96 -25.28 -3.56
C THR A 359 -20.78 -24.34 -3.32
N MET A 360 -19.56 -24.87 -3.25
CA MET A 360 -18.31 -24.10 -3.08
C MET A 360 -17.69 -23.67 -4.41
N GLY A 361 -18.34 -23.94 -5.55
CA GLY A 361 -17.83 -23.66 -6.89
C GLY A 361 -17.46 -22.19 -7.14
N PRO A 362 -18.23 -21.19 -6.63
CA PRO A 362 -17.87 -19.78 -6.77
C PRO A 362 -16.63 -19.33 -5.99
N LEU A 363 -16.07 -20.16 -5.10
CA LEU A 363 -14.83 -19.84 -4.40
C LEU A 363 -13.63 -19.98 -5.34
N LEU A 364 -12.93 -18.87 -5.61
CA LEU A 364 -11.87 -18.80 -6.63
C LEU A 364 -10.61 -19.60 -6.25
N ASP A 365 -10.35 -19.80 -4.96
CA ASP A 365 -9.24 -20.63 -4.49
C ASP A 365 -9.68 -22.09 -4.35
N VAL A 366 -9.35 -22.88 -5.37
CA VAL A 366 -9.65 -24.31 -5.45
C VAL A 366 -9.01 -25.12 -4.32
N GLN A 367 -7.82 -24.72 -3.85
CA GLN A 367 -7.15 -25.42 -2.75
C GLN A 367 -7.87 -25.15 -1.43
N LEU A 368 -8.31 -23.91 -1.21
CA LEU A 368 -9.09 -23.55 -0.04
C LEU A 368 -10.47 -24.24 -0.06
N SER A 369 -11.15 -24.26 -1.20
CA SER A 369 -12.42 -24.96 -1.40
C SER A 369 -12.32 -26.43 -1.00
N ARG A 370 -11.30 -27.13 -1.53
CA ARG A 370 -11.03 -28.53 -1.19
C ARG A 370 -10.78 -28.73 0.31
N LYS A 371 -9.97 -27.87 0.94
CA LYS A 371 -9.70 -27.95 2.38
C LYS A 371 -10.96 -27.74 3.22
N ILE A 372 -11.85 -26.84 2.81
CA ILE A 372 -13.13 -26.61 3.49
C ILE A 372 -14.01 -27.86 3.42
N ILE A 373 -14.11 -28.48 2.24
CA ILE A 373 -14.91 -29.70 2.05
C ILE A 373 -14.32 -30.87 2.85
N GLU A 374 -13.01 -31.08 2.81
CA GLU A 374 -12.31 -32.11 3.59
C GLU A 374 -12.54 -31.90 5.10
N ALA A 375 -12.37 -30.67 5.61
CA ALA A 375 -12.60 -30.35 7.01
C ALA A 375 -14.06 -30.52 7.44
N ALA A 376 -15.02 -30.20 6.57
CA ALA A 376 -16.45 -30.41 6.82
C ALA A 376 -16.81 -31.90 6.82
N ALA A 377 -16.22 -32.69 5.92
CA ALA A 377 -16.38 -34.14 5.87
C ALA A 377 -15.80 -34.81 7.12
N ASP A 378 -14.65 -34.35 7.60
CA ASP A 378 -14.04 -34.83 8.84
C ASP A 378 -14.93 -34.53 10.06
N LYS A 379 -15.43 -33.28 10.20
CA LYS A 379 -16.38 -32.93 11.28
C LYS A 379 -17.67 -33.75 11.21
N PHE A 380 -18.21 -33.94 10.01
CA PHE A 380 -19.39 -34.79 9.81
C PHE A 380 -19.13 -36.25 10.20
N CYS A 381 -17.95 -36.78 9.89
CA CYS A 381 -17.53 -38.11 10.32
C CYS A 381 -17.43 -38.21 11.85
N ASP A 382 -16.93 -37.18 12.52
CA ASP A 382 -16.86 -37.14 13.99
C ASP A 382 -18.26 -37.10 14.64
N ASP A 383 -19.20 -36.36 14.05
CA ASP A 383 -20.60 -36.36 14.47
C ASP A 383 -21.25 -37.74 14.32
N PHE A 384 -21.01 -38.39 13.19
CA PHE A 384 -21.49 -39.74 12.93
C PHE A 384 -20.90 -40.74 13.92
N GLU A 385 -19.60 -40.65 14.21
CA GLU A 385 -18.94 -41.51 15.19
C GLU A 385 -19.57 -41.37 16.57
N LEU A 386 -19.96 -40.16 16.96
CA LEU A 386 -20.67 -39.92 18.21
C LEU A 386 -22.08 -40.53 18.21
N LEU A 387 -22.78 -40.51 17.08
CA LEU A 387 -24.06 -41.20 16.92
C LEU A 387 -23.92 -42.72 16.99
N GLU A 388 -22.94 -43.30 16.29
CA GLU A 388 -22.66 -44.75 16.31
C GLU A 388 -22.39 -45.23 17.74
N ARG A 389 -21.53 -44.50 18.48
CA ARG A 389 -21.25 -44.80 19.90
C ARG A 389 -22.50 -44.73 20.77
N ASN A 390 -23.43 -43.81 20.48
CA ASN A 390 -24.68 -43.67 21.22
C ASN A 390 -25.64 -44.84 20.94
N ILE A 391 -25.77 -45.24 19.67
CA ILE A 391 -26.58 -46.41 19.27
C ILE A 391 -26.03 -47.68 19.96
N ASP A 392 -24.71 -47.87 19.94
CA ASP A 392 -24.04 -48.99 20.61
C ASP A 392 -24.20 -48.98 22.14
N ARG A 393 -24.37 -47.81 22.75
CA ARG A 393 -24.68 -47.67 24.18
C ARG A 393 -26.13 -48.08 24.46
N LEU A 394 -27.08 -47.56 23.68
CA LEU A 394 -28.51 -47.87 23.82
C LEU A 394 -28.80 -49.36 23.60
N ASP A 395 -28.13 -50.00 22.63
CA ASP A 395 -28.26 -51.44 22.39
C ASP A 395 -27.72 -52.28 23.57
N ARG A 396 -26.67 -51.81 24.26
CA ARG A 396 -26.15 -52.45 25.48
C ARG A 396 -27.10 -52.31 26.67
N GLU A 397 -27.73 -51.15 26.83
CA GLU A 397 -28.69 -50.88 27.91
C GLU A 397 -30.03 -51.62 27.69
N THR A 398 -30.44 -51.87 26.44
CA THR A 398 -31.74 -52.49 26.09
C THR A 398 -31.69 -54.05 26.12
N SER A 399 -30.53 -54.64 26.42
CA SER A 399 -30.26 -56.09 26.34
C SER A 399 -31.09 -56.99 27.30
N GLU A 400 -32.02 -56.44 28.09
CA GLU A 400 -32.93 -57.21 28.95
C GLU A 400 -34.31 -57.53 28.32
N SER A 401 -34.64 -57.02 27.12
CA SER A 401 -35.93 -57.26 26.46
C SER A 401 -35.77 -57.81 25.03
N HIS A 402 -36.73 -58.61 24.54
CA HIS A 402 -36.77 -59.20 23.18
C HIS A 402 -36.92 -58.19 22.02
N ARG A 403 -36.35 -56.98 22.13
CA ARG A 403 -36.33 -55.98 21.05
C ARG A 403 -35.15 -56.21 20.10
N THR A 404 -35.39 -56.01 18.81
CA THR A 404 -34.37 -56.03 17.76
C THR A 404 -33.33 -54.95 18.04
N ARG A 405 -32.04 -55.23 17.79
CA ARG A 405 -30.96 -54.26 18.01
C ARG A 405 -31.10 -53.07 17.06
N LEU A 406 -30.97 -51.85 17.57
CA LEU A 406 -31.05 -50.61 16.80
C LEU A 406 -30.03 -50.58 15.65
N ARG A 407 -28.86 -51.19 15.85
CA ARG A 407 -27.83 -51.36 14.81
C ARG A 407 -28.29 -52.14 13.57
N SER A 408 -29.35 -52.95 13.66
CA SER A 408 -29.90 -53.63 12.49
C SER A 408 -30.65 -52.69 11.53
N PHE A 409 -31.15 -51.56 12.04
CA PHE A 409 -31.86 -50.54 11.28
C PHE A 409 -30.94 -49.46 10.72
N PHE A 410 -29.67 -49.46 11.11
CA PHE A 410 -28.66 -48.49 10.68
C PHE A 410 -27.28 -49.18 10.54
N PRO A 411 -27.06 -49.94 9.45
CA PRO A 411 -25.94 -50.86 9.34
C PRO A 411 -24.60 -50.20 8.94
N ARG A 412 -24.63 -48.99 8.37
CA ARG A 412 -23.44 -48.27 7.92
C ARG A 412 -22.49 -47.99 9.09
N THR A 413 -21.20 -48.22 8.85
CA THR A 413 -20.15 -47.94 9.85
C THR A 413 -19.37 -46.67 9.50
N ILE A 414 -18.77 -46.03 10.49
CA ILE A 414 -17.93 -44.85 10.27
C ILE A 414 -16.76 -45.14 9.30
N ALA A 415 -16.24 -46.37 9.30
CA ALA A 415 -15.15 -46.77 8.40
C ALA A 415 -15.59 -46.70 6.93
N GLU A 416 -16.81 -47.14 6.62
CA GLU A 416 -17.35 -47.04 5.26
C GLU A 416 -17.60 -45.59 4.85
N ILE A 417 -18.17 -44.78 5.75
CA ILE A 417 -18.47 -43.37 5.46
C ILE A 417 -17.19 -42.58 5.22
N ARG A 418 -16.15 -42.77 6.05
CA ARG A 418 -14.84 -42.15 5.82
C ARG A 418 -14.27 -42.52 4.47
N THR A 419 -14.35 -43.79 4.04
CA THR A 419 -13.85 -44.20 2.70
C THR A 419 -14.64 -43.62 1.53
N LEU A 420 -15.87 -43.17 1.74
CA LEU A 420 -16.71 -42.58 0.69
C LEU A 420 -16.59 -41.05 0.64
N LEU A 421 -16.13 -40.41 1.72
CA LEU A 421 -15.98 -38.95 1.86
C LEU A 421 -14.51 -38.48 1.86
N THR A 422 -13.55 -39.39 1.69
CA THR A 422 -12.12 -39.10 1.44
C THR A 422 -11.73 -39.50 0.04
#